data_AF-A0A1A8HYN3-F1
#
_entry.id   AF-A0A1A8HYN3-F1
#
_cell.length_a   1.000
_cell.length_b   1.000
_cell.length_c   1.000
_cell.angle_alpha   90.00
_cell.angle_beta   90.00
_cell.angle_gamma   90.00
#
_symmetry.space_group_name_H-M   'P 1'
#
loop_
_entity.id
_entity.type
_entity.pdbx_description
1 polymer ?
#
loop_
_entity_poly.entity_id
_entity_poly.type
_entity_poly.pdbx_seq_one_letter_code
_entity_poly.pdbx_strand_id
1 'polypeptide(L)'
;DKLLYGLASVENIQLLSKLLEATKDEAVVRTQDVFTVVRYVSYNPLGQSMAWDWATLNWDYLVNRFTINDRNLGRLLSDITSSYNTESQ
;
A
#
# COMPACT_ATOMS: atom_id res chain seq x y z
N ASP A 1 11.49 -7.19 -6.28
CA ASP A 1 10.33 -6.74 -7.09
C ASP A 1 9.38 -7.87 -7.46
N LYS A 2 9.79 -8.85 -8.28
CA LYS A 2 8.88 -9.92 -8.77
C LYS A 2 8.12 -10.68 -7.67
N LEU A 3 8.76 -10.93 -6.53
CA LEU A 3 8.13 -11.60 -5.38
C LEU A 3 7.03 -10.76 -4.73
N LEU A 4 7.30 -9.47 -4.44
CA LEU A 4 6.32 -8.56 -3.84
C LEU A 4 5.11 -8.37 -4.74
N TYR A 5 5.35 -8.23 -6.05
CA TYR A 5 4.28 -8.15 -7.04
C TYR A 5 3.44 -9.43 -7.05
N GLY A 6 4.08 -10.61 -7.04
CA GLY A 6 3.37 -11.89 -6.98
C GLY A 6 2.51 -12.05 -5.72
N LEU A 7 3.06 -11.67 -4.55
CA LEU A 7 2.32 -11.68 -3.28
C LEU A 7 1.12 -10.74 -3.28
N ALA A 8 1.25 -9.56 -3.90
CA ALA A 8 0.16 -8.59 -4.02
C ALA A 8 -0.88 -8.98 -5.09
N SER A 9 -0.56 -9.92 -5.99
CA SER A 9 -1.46 -10.36 -7.07
C SER A 9 -2.42 -11.49 -6.65
N VAL A 10 -2.43 -11.89 -5.38
CA VAL A 10 -3.29 -12.98 -4.90
C VAL A 10 -4.75 -12.53 -4.78
N GLU A 11 -5.69 -13.38 -5.18
CA GLU A 11 -7.13 -13.14 -5.06
C GLU A 11 -7.66 -13.58 -3.68
N ASN A 12 -7.03 -13.08 -2.60
CA ASN A 12 -7.42 -13.41 -1.24
C ASN A 12 -7.27 -12.20 -0.31
N ILE A 13 -8.40 -11.69 0.17
CA ILE A 13 -8.49 -10.49 1.03
C ILE A 13 -7.64 -10.64 2.29
N GLN A 14 -7.67 -11.80 2.94
CA GLN A 14 -6.92 -12.02 4.18
C GLN A 14 -5.41 -12.01 3.95
N LEU A 15 -4.94 -12.54 2.82
CA LEU A 15 -3.52 -12.50 2.46
C LEU A 15 -3.07 -11.09 2.06
N LEU A 16 -3.88 -10.34 1.33
CA LEU A 16 -3.59 -8.94 1.00
C LEU A 16 -3.52 -8.06 2.25
N SER A 17 -4.46 -8.25 3.19
CA SER A 17 -4.45 -7.55 4.48
C SER A 17 -3.19 -7.89 5.29
N LYS A 18 -2.82 -9.18 5.37
CA LYS A 18 -1.57 -9.59 6.02
C LYS A 18 -0.34 -9.00 5.36
N LEU A 19 -0.31 -8.89 4.04
CA LEU A 19 0.79 -8.29 3.30
C LEU A 19 0.93 -6.80 3.64
N LEU A 20 -0.18 -6.06 3.70
CA LEU A 20 -0.19 -4.65 4.13
C LEU A 20 0.31 -4.49 5.57
N GLU A 21 -0.19 -5.31 6.50
CA GLU A 21 0.25 -5.25 7.90
C GLU A 21 1.73 -5.63 8.07
N ALA A 22 2.24 -6.58 7.27
CA ALA A 22 3.66 -6.94 7.28
C ALA A 22 4.58 -5.78 6.88
N THR A 23 4.08 -4.76 6.18
CA THR A 23 4.88 -3.56 5.85
C THR A 23 5.29 -2.73 7.07
N LYS A 24 4.63 -2.93 8.22
CA LYS A 24 4.96 -2.28 9.49
C LYS A 24 6.19 -2.88 10.17
N ASP A 25 6.55 -4.12 9.81
CA ASP A 25 7.72 -4.80 10.35
C ASP A 25 8.92 -4.69 9.39
N GLU A 26 9.94 -3.93 9.80
CA GLU A 26 11.18 -3.71 9.04
C GLU A 26 12.02 -4.96 8.82
N ALA A 27 11.88 -5.97 9.69
CA ALA A 27 12.55 -7.25 9.52
C ALA A 27 11.92 -8.09 8.41
N VAL A 28 10.65 -7.84 8.09
CA VAL A 28 9.88 -8.56 7.07
C VAL A 28 9.87 -7.80 5.75
N VAL A 29 9.52 -6.52 5.77
CA VAL A 29 9.49 -5.64 4.59
C VAL A 29 10.40 -4.44 4.85
N ARG A 30 11.42 -4.28 3.99
CA ARG A 30 12.37 -3.17 4.10
C ARG A 30 11.67 -1.83 3.88
N THR A 31 12.13 -0.80 4.58
CA THR A 31 11.59 0.57 4.51
C THR A 31 11.41 1.10 3.08
N GLN A 32 12.37 0.84 2.20
CA GLN A 32 12.33 1.25 0.79
C GLN A 32 11.22 0.57 -0.04
N ASP A 33 10.72 -0.58 0.40
CA ASP A 33 9.76 -1.40 -0.35
C ASP A 33 8.30 -1.15 0.08
N VAL A 34 8.07 -0.48 1.21
CA VAL A 34 6.74 -0.26 1.81
C VAL A 34 5.76 0.35 0.80
N PHE A 35 6.12 1.49 0.18
CA PHE A 35 5.25 2.16 -0.78
C PHE A 35 5.01 1.33 -2.05
N THR A 36 5.99 0.51 -2.44
CA THR A 36 5.87 -0.38 -3.59
C THR A 36 4.86 -1.49 -3.31
N VAL A 37 4.88 -2.08 -2.10
CA VAL A 37 3.90 -3.08 -1.67
C VAL A 37 2.49 -2.50 -1.67
N VAL A 38 2.29 -1.33 -1.05
CA VAL A 38 0.96 -0.68 -0.99
C VAL A 38 0.43 -0.37 -2.39
N ARG A 39 1.29 0.13 -3.28
CA ARG A 39 0.94 0.39 -4.69
C ARG A 39 0.62 -0.89 -5.46
N TYR A 40 1.33 -1.99 -5.22
CA TYR A 40 0.99 -3.26 -5.87
C TYR A 40 -0.32 -3.84 -5.38
N VAL A 41 -0.63 -3.70 -4.09
CA VAL A 41 -1.95 -4.09 -3.56
C VAL A 41 -3.05 -3.23 -4.19
N SER A 42 -2.82 -1.95 -4.45
CA SER A 42 -3.83 -1.10 -5.11
C SER A 42 -4.10 -1.46 -6.58
N TYR A 43 -3.21 -2.20 -7.23
CA TYR A 43 -3.44 -2.74 -8.58
C TYR A 43 -4.27 -4.04 -8.58
N ASN A 44 -4.43 -4.67 -7.42
CA ASN A 44 -5.29 -5.84 -7.27
C ASN A 44 -6.77 -5.39 -7.22
N PRO A 45 -7.70 -5.99 -7.99
CA PRO A 45 -9.12 -5.63 -7.94
C PRO A 45 -9.74 -5.73 -6.54
N LEU A 46 -9.29 -6.69 -5.71
CA LEU A 46 -9.72 -6.82 -4.33
C LEU A 46 -8.97 -5.89 -3.37
N GLY A 47 -7.79 -5.41 -3.76
CA GLY A 47 -6.90 -4.59 -2.94
C GLY A 47 -7.02 -3.08 -3.17
N GLN A 48 -7.76 -2.64 -4.19
CA GLN A 48 -7.88 -1.24 -4.59
C GLN A 48 -8.39 -0.33 -3.45
N SER A 49 -9.49 -0.69 -2.81
CA SER A 49 -10.01 0.01 -1.62
C SER A 49 -9.17 -0.28 -0.38
N MET A 50 -8.69 -1.51 -0.22
CA MET A 50 -7.87 -1.91 0.92
C MET A 50 -6.60 -1.07 1.07
N ALA A 51 -5.92 -0.76 -0.05
CA ALA A 51 -4.72 0.05 -0.05
C ALA A 51 -5.00 1.49 0.40
N TRP A 52 -6.13 2.06 -0.03
CA TRP A 52 -6.59 3.39 0.39
C TRP A 52 -6.95 3.42 1.87
N ASP A 53 -7.82 2.50 2.30
CA ASP A 53 -8.26 2.38 3.69
C ASP A 53 -7.05 2.19 4.61
N TRP A 54 -6.13 1.31 4.25
CA TRP A 54 -4.92 1.08 5.02
C TRP A 54 -4.03 2.33 5.08
N ALA A 55 -3.79 3.01 3.96
CA ALA A 55 -2.94 4.21 3.93
C ALA A 55 -3.52 5.35 4.77
N THR A 56 -4.84 5.55 4.70
CA THR A 56 -5.54 6.61 5.44
C THR A 56 -5.66 6.29 6.93
N LEU A 57 -6.02 5.05 7.30
CA LEU A 57 -6.09 4.61 8.70
C LEU A 57 -4.73 4.60 9.40
N ASN A 58 -3.64 4.41 8.64
CA ASN A 58 -2.28 4.38 9.18
C ASN A 58 -1.48 5.65 8.83
N TRP A 59 -2.15 6.74 8.47
CA TRP A 59 -1.49 7.96 8.00
C TRP A 59 -0.51 8.54 9.02
N ASP A 60 -0.90 8.63 10.29
CA ASP A 60 -0.01 9.12 11.36
C ASP A 60 1.24 8.26 11.50
N TYR A 61 1.10 6.93 11.37
CA TYR A 61 2.24 6.02 11.36
C TYR A 61 3.17 6.28 10.17
N LEU A 62 2.61 6.45 8.96
CA LEU A 62 3.39 6.73 7.76
C LEU A 62 4.12 8.08 7.85
N VAL A 63 3.44 9.12 8.34
CA VAL A 63 4.05 10.44 8.56
C VAL A 63 5.14 10.37 9.61
N ASN A 64 4.93 9.65 10.72
CA ASN A 64 5.95 9.51 11.75
C ASN A 64 7.19 8.73 11.27
N ARG A 65 7.00 7.71 10.42
CA ARG A 65 8.09 6.86 9.91
C ARG A 65 8.87 7.51 8.77
N PHE A 66 8.20 8.16 7.83
CA PHE A 66 8.81 8.67 6.59
C PHE A 66 8.96 10.19 6.57
N THR A 67 8.21 10.92 7.39
CA THR A 67 8.05 12.38 7.38
C THR A 67 7.32 12.91 6.15
N ILE A 68 6.71 14.09 6.29
CA ILE A 68 6.01 14.78 5.19
C ILE A 68 6.92 15.19 4.03
N ASN A 69 8.24 15.16 4.21
CA ASN A 69 9.21 15.49 3.18
C ASN A 69 9.57 14.28 2.29
N ASP A 70 9.12 13.08 2.64
CA ASP A 70 9.35 11.90 1.80
C ASP A 70 8.54 11.98 0.50
N ARG A 71 9.24 11.93 -0.63
CA ARG A 71 8.65 12.05 -1.97
C ARG A 71 7.70 10.90 -2.30
N ASN A 72 7.98 9.69 -1.82
CA ASN A 72 7.14 8.53 -2.07
C ASN A 72 5.86 8.62 -1.23
N LEU A 73 5.96 9.05 0.03
CA LEU A 73 4.77 9.34 0.85
C LEU A 73 3.89 10.40 0.19
N GLY A 74 4.49 11.50 -0.28
CA GLY A 74 3.77 12.58 -0.96
C GLY A 74 3.09 12.17 -2.26
N ARG A 75 3.49 11.05 -2.87
CA ARG A 75 2.88 10.50 -4.09
C ARG A 75 1.92 9.36 -3.84
N LEU A 76 2.02 8.70 -2.68
CA LEU A 76 1.32 7.46 -2.38
C LEU A 76 -0.17 7.53 -2.69
N LEU A 77 -0.87 8.55 -2.17
CA LEU A 77 -2.31 8.69 -2.34
C LEU A 77 -2.71 8.86 -3.81
N SER A 78 -1.94 9.62 -4.58
CA SER A 78 -2.15 9.76 -6.03
C SER A 78 -1.87 8.45 -6.77
N ASP A 79 -0.84 7.70 -6.37
CA ASP A 79 -0.46 6.45 -7.02
C ASP A 79 -1.52 5.37 -6.81
N ILE A 80 -2.06 5.23 -5.59
CA ILE A 80 -3.04 4.18 -5.26
C ILE A 80 -4.46 4.48 -5.77
N THR A 81 -4.78 5.76 -6.00
CA THR A 81 -6.08 6.19 -6.54
C THR A 81 -6.07 6.39 -8.05
N SER A 82 -4.93 6.22 -8.71
CA SER A 82 -4.76 6.46 -10.16
C SER A 82 -5.69 5.62 -11.06
N SER A 83 -6.21 4.51 -10.56
CA SER A 83 -7.12 3.61 -11.26
C SER A 83 -8.61 3.84 -10.94
N TYR A 84 -8.94 4.81 -10.09
CA TYR A 84 -10.32 5.08 -9.67
C TYR A 84 -11.08 5.72 -10.83
N ASN A 85 -12.31 5.26 -11.08
CA ASN A 85 -13.07 5.68 -12.26
C ASN A 85 -14.58 5.78 -12.03
N THR A 86 -15.02 5.77 -10.77
CA THR A 86 -16.43 5.98 -10.39
C THR A 86 -16.54 7.14 -9.40
N GLU A 87 -17.71 7.77 -9.34
CA GLU A 87 -17.96 8.92 -8.45
C GLU A 87 -17.98 8.52 -6.96
N SER A 88 -18.33 7.27 -6.66
CA SER A 88 -18.39 6.76 -5.28
C SER A 88 -17.04 6.31 -4.72
N GLN A 89 -15.99 6.34 -5.55
CA GLN A 89 -14.60 6.07 -5.17
C GLN A 89 -13.86 7.39 -4.95
#